data_AF-A0A268P5B4-F1
#
_entry.id   AF-A0A268P5B4-F1
#
_cell.length_a   1.000
_cell.length_b   1.000
_cell.length_c   1.000
_cell.angle_alpha   90.00
_cell.angle_beta   90.00
_cell.angle_gamma   90.00
#
_symmetry.space_group_name_H-M   'P 1'
#
loop_
_entity.id
_entity.type
_entity.pdbx_description
1 polymer ?
#
loop_
_entity_poly.entity_id
_entity_poly.type
_entity_poly.pdbx_seq_one_letter_code
_entity_poly.pdbx_strand_id
1 'polypeptide(L)'
;MTSKDTYNEIIINCFRYLGINSLQEAEILSLKEYQVRMKAYQLKKIDREFEMHYQAWVNNQVKATKDVGKKPVPVFKTFKEFYDYEAQVKEIHNPGSYKLSKRMRRLAKLATRANGKEGEDG
;
A
#
# COMPACT_ATOMS: atom_id res chain seq x y z
N MET A 1 14.97 -14.76 7.23
CA MET A 1 14.88 -14.13 5.90
C MET A 1 16.27 -13.68 5.53
N THR A 2 16.80 -14.24 4.46
CA THR A 2 18.14 -14.00 3.96
C THR A 2 18.19 -12.75 3.09
N SER A 3 19.40 -12.29 2.74
CA SER A 3 19.59 -11.22 1.75
C SER A 3 19.06 -11.62 0.37
N LYS A 4 19.09 -12.92 0.03
CA LYS A 4 18.55 -13.46 -1.23
C LYS A 4 17.02 -13.39 -1.27
N ASP A 5 16.35 -13.77 -0.19
CA ASP A 5 14.88 -13.66 -0.09
C ASP A 5 14.41 -12.20 -0.21
N THR A 6 15.22 -11.29 0.32
CA THR A 6 14.99 -9.84 0.32
C THR A 6 15.04 -9.27 -1.08
N TYR A 7 16.10 -9.59 -1.81
CA TYR A 7 16.29 -9.19 -3.20
C TYR A 7 15.15 -9.71 -4.07
N ASN A 8 14.81 -11.00 -3.98
CA ASN A 8 13.72 -11.60 -4.75
C ASN A 8 12.37 -10.89 -4.53
N GLU A 9 12.07 -10.49 -3.30
CA GLU A 9 10.84 -9.77 -2.98
C GLU A 9 10.80 -8.37 -3.60
N ILE A 10 11.93 -7.65 -3.62
CA ILE A 10 12.03 -6.34 -4.28
C ILE A 10 11.75 -6.51 -5.78
N ILE A 11 12.40 -7.48 -6.43
CA ILE A 11 12.18 -7.78 -7.85
C ILE A 11 10.71 -8.11 -8.13
N ILE A 12 10.10 -8.99 -7.32
CA ILE A 12 8.68 -9.34 -7.46
C ILE A 12 7.79 -8.10 -7.33
N ASN A 13 8.08 -7.19 -6.41
CA ASN A 13 7.31 -5.95 -6.25
C ASN A 13 7.49 -5.01 -7.44
N CYS A 14 8.70 -4.89 -7.99
CA CYS A 14 8.96 -4.13 -9.21
C CYS A 14 8.07 -4.64 -10.36
N PHE A 15 8.02 -5.96 -10.55
CA PHE A 15 7.24 -6.59 -11.61
C PHE A 15 5.74 -6.45 -11.37
N ARG A 16 5.29 -6.74 -10.15
CA ARG A 16 3.87 -6.80 -9.82
C ARG A 16 3.21 -5.44 -9.71
N TYR A 17 3.92 -4.44 -9.17
CA TYR A 17 3.31 -3.19 -8.72
C TYR A 17 3.83 -1.95 -9.45
N LEU A 18 5.08 -1.98 -9.91
CA LEU A 18 5.74 -0.77 -10.44
C LEU A 18 5.78 -0.73 -11.96
N GLY A 19 5.36 -1.80 -12.65
CA GLY A 19 5.37 -1.89 -14.11
C GLY A 19 6.77 -2.05 -14.70
N ILE A 20 7.76 -2.39 -13.87
CA ILE A 20 9.14 -2.67 -14.26
C ILE A 20 9.16 -4.13 -14.72
N ASN A 21 9.53 -4.41 -15.97
CA ASN A 21 9.31 -5.76 -16.56
C ASN A 21 10.60 -6.55 -16.81
N SER A 22 11.74 -6.05 -16.35
CA SER A 22 13.04 -6.72 -16.51
C SER A 22 13.86 -6.67 -15.23
N LEU A 23 14.72 -7.67 -15.03
CA LEU A 23 15.65 -7.71 -13.90
C LEU A 23 16.60 -6.51 -13.95
N GLN A 24 17.11 -6.19 -15.13
CA GLN A 24 18.06 -5.09 -15.33
C GLN A 24 17.46 -3.75 -14.88
N GLU A 25 16.22 -3.46 -15.29
CA GLU A 25 15.52 -2.24 -14.89
C GLU A 25 15.21 -2.22 -13.37
N ALA A 26 14.90 -3.38 -12.79
CA ALA A 26 14.68 -3.50 -11.35
C ALA A 26 15.97 -3.35 -10.53
N GLU A 27 17.11 -3.77 -11.06
CA GLU A 27 18.42 -3.74 -10.39
C GLU A 27 19.05 -2.34 -10.39
N ILE A 28 18.84 -1.54 -11.45
CA ILE A 28 19.30 -0.15 -11.50
C ILE A 28 18.43 0.80 -10.64
N LEU A 29 17.29 0.33 -10.15
CA LEU A 29 16.37 1.12 -9.36
C LEU A 29 16.99 1.44 -7.99
N SER A 30 17.18 2.74 -7.72
CA SER A 30 17.66 3.14 -6.39
C SER A 30 16.64 2.76 -5.31
N LEU A 31 17.11 2.40 -4.12
CA LEU A 31 16.22 2.04 -3.02
C LEU A 31 15.25 3.19 -2.64
N LYS A 32 15.72 4.44 -2.73
CA LYS A 32 14.88 5.62 -2.49
C LYS A 32 13.74 5.69 -3.50
N GLU A 33 14.04 5.46 -4.77
CA GLU A 33 13.05 5.45 -5.84
C GLU A 33 12.05 4.30 -5.67
N TYR A 34 12.55 3.09 -5.38
CA TYR A 34 11.72 1.94 -5.02
C TYR A 34 10.72 2.28 -3.90
N GLN A 35 11.20 2.90 -2.82
CA GLN A 35 10.35 3.27 -1.68
C GLN A 35 9.26 4.29 -2.06
N VAL A 36 9.62 5.32 -2.82
CA VAL A 36 8.67 6.34 -3.27
C VAL A 36 7.63 5.73 -4.21
N ARG A 37 8.06 4.92 -5.18
CA ARG A 37 7.17 4.22 -6.13
C ARG A 37 6.23 3.25 -5.42
N MET A 38 6.72 2.50 -4.43
CA MET A 38 5.87 1.63 -3.60
C MET A 38 4.84 2.42 -2.78
N LYS A 39 5.22 3.57 -2.22
CA LYS A 39 4.29 4.46 -1.51
C LYS A 39 3.21 5.01 -2.46
N ALA A 40 3.61 5.45 -3.66
CA ALA A 40 2.67 5.91 -4.68
C ALA A 40 1.70 4.79 -5.12
N TYR A 41 2.20 3.56 -5.30
CA TYR A 41 1.37 2.40 -5.60
C TYR A 41 0.34 2.13 -4.49
N GLN A 42 0.74 2.25 -3.21
CA GLN A 42 -0.18 2.06 -2.09
C GLN A 42 -1.29 3.12 -2.06
N LEU A 43 -0.96 4.39 -2.34
CA LEU A 43 -1.96 5.45 -2.48
C LEU A 43 -2.93 5.14 -3.62
N LYS A 44 -2.42 4.76 -4.79
CA LYS A 44 -3.25 4.33 -5.93
C LYS A 44 -4.18 3.16 -5.60
N LYS A 45 -3.74 2.23 -4.74
CA LYS A 45 -4.57 1.12 -4.26
C LYS A 45 -5.72 1.63 -3.40
N ILE A 46 -5.47 2.57 -2.49
CA ILE A 46 -6.51 3.20 -1.67
C ILE A 46 -7.51 3.94 -2.56
N ASP A 47 -7.03 4.68 -3.56
CA ASP A 47 -7.92 5.37 -4.52
C ASP A 47 -8.85 4.38 -5.23
N ARG A 48 -8.33 3.23 -5.67
CA ARG A 48 -9.15 2.16 -6.25
C ARG A 48 -10.12 1.52 -5.26
N GLU A 49 -9.69 1.31 -4.01
CA GLU A 49 -10.57 0.81 -2.94
C GLU A 49 -11.70 1.79 -2.67
N PHE A 50 -11.42 3.09 -2.62
CA PHE A 50 -12.43 4.14 -2.49
C PHE A 50 -13.48 4.06 -3.60
N GLU A 51 -13.05 3.96 -4.87
CA GLU A 51 -13.97 3.81 -6.00
C GLU A 51 -14.86 2.56 -5.86
N MET A 52 -14.26 1.41 -5.55
CA MET A 52 -15.01 0.15 -5.37
C MET A 52 -16.00 0.25 -4.21
N HIS A 53 -15.58 0.81 -3.08
CA HIS A 53 -16.45 1.00 -1.92
C HIS A 53 -17.56 1.99 -2.23
N TYR A 54 -17.28 3.06 -2.98
CA TYR A 54 -18.28 4.04 -3.38
C TYR A 54 -19.36 3.40 -4.27
N GLN A 55 -18.95 2.62 -5.26
CA GLN A 55 -19.88 1.84 -6.09
C GLN A 55 -20.72 0.87 -5.24
N ALA A 56 -20.09 0.13 -4.32
CA ALA A 56 -20.80 -0.76 -3.41
C ALA A 56 -21.80 -0.01 -2.51
N TRP A 57 -21.42 1.15 -1.99
CA TRP A 57 -22.28 1.99 -1.16
C TRP A 57 -23.48 2.52 -1.95
N VAL A 58 -23.29 3.04 -3.16
CA VAL A 58 -24.40 3.47 -4.05
C VAL A 58 -25.35 2.30 -4.30
N ASN A 59 -24.83 1.11 -4.60
CA ASN A 59 -25.63 -0.09 -4.80
C ASN A 59 -26.37 -0.57 -3.54
N ASN A 60 -25.78 -0.36 -2.34
CA ASN A 60 -26.34 -0.79 -1.07
C ASN A 60 -27.36 0.22 -0.50
N GLN A 61 -27.21 1.52 -0.78
CA GLN A 61 -28.20 2.55 -0.42
C GLN A 61 -29.57 2.29 -1.10
N VAL A 62 -29.58 1.58 -2.22
CA VAL A 62 -30.82 1.13 -2.87
C VAL A 62 -31.54 0.02 -2.07
N LYS A 63 -30.86 -0.67 -1.14
CA LYS A 63 -31.34 -1.93 -0.56
C LYS A 63 -31.33 -2.00 0.98
N ALA A 64 -30.48 -1.24 1.67
CA ALA A 64 -30.22 -1.46 3.09
C ALA A 64 -30.86 -0.38 3.97
N THR A 65 -32.07 -0.67 4.47
CA THR A 65 -32.70 0.07 5.56
C THR A 65 -32.76 -0.81 6.83
N LYS A 66 -32.49 -0.22 7.99
CA LYS A 66 -32.78 -0.79 9.30
C LYS A 66 -34.03 -0.12 9.87
N ASP A 67 -34.87 -0.87 10.57
CA ASP A 67 -36.02 -0.29 11.24
C ASP A 67 -35.60 0.35 12.56
N VAL A 68 -35.85 1.64 12.69
CA VAL A 68 -35.76 2.37 13.97
C VAL A 68 -37.19 2.72 14.37
N GLY A 69 -37.76 1.90 15.27
CA GLY A 69 -39.18 1.96 15.61
C GLY A 69 -40.05 1.52 14.42
N LYS A 70 -40.92 2.41 13.92
CA LYS A 70 -41.77 2.16 12.73
C LYS A 70 -41.21 2.76 11.43
N LYS A 71 -39.98 3.27 11.44
CA LYS A 71 -39.40 3.98 10.30
C LYS A 71 -38.15 3.26 9.78
N PRO A 72 -38.10 2.86 8.50
CA PRO A 72 -36.88 2.37 7.88
C PRO A 72 -35.90 3.54 7.69
N VAL A 73 -34.68 3.39 8.19
CA VAL A 73 -33.57 4.35 8.01
C VAL A 73 -32.35 3.66 7.41
N PRO A 74 -31.52 4.34 6.60
CA PRO A 74 -30.29 3.74 6.08
C PRO A 74 -29.36 3.24 7.18
N VAL A 75 -28.67 2.11 6.94
CA VAL A 75 -27.71 1.54 7.91
C VAL A 75 -26.52 2.47 8.13
N PHE A 76 -25.98 3.02 7.04
CA PHE A 76 -24.92 4.04 7.02
C PHE A 76 -25.51 5.37 6.56
N LYS A 77 -25.28 6.45 7.31
CA LYS A 77 -25.82 7.77 6.97
C LYS A 77 -24.97 8.50 5.94
N THR A 78 -23.67 8.22 5.93
CA THR A 78 -22.71 8.83 5.00
C THR A 78 -21.78 7.76 4.43
N PHE A 79 -21.17 8.06 3.30
CA PHE A 79 -20.14 7.18 2.74
C PHE A 79 -18.92 7.05 3.66
N LYS A 80 -18.55 8.13 4.39
CA LYS A 80 -17.41 8.12 5.31
C LYS A 80 -17.58 7.10 6.45
N GLU A 81 -18.81 6.87 6.93
CA GLU A 81 -19.11 5.82 7.91
C GLU A 81 -18.92 4.41 7.34
N PHE A 82 -19.05 4.24 6.02
CA PHE A 82 -18.84 2.97 5.32
C PHE A 82 -17.36 2.75 4.96
N TYR A 83 -16.66 3.80 4.53
CA TYR A 83 -15.24 3.77 4.18
C TYR A 83 -14.58 5.13 4.43
N ASP A 84 -13.62 5.19 5.36
CA ASP A 84 -12.88 6.40 5.69
C ASP A 84 -11.55 6.48 4.92
N TYR A 85 -11.60 7.14 3.76
CA TYR A 85 -10.43 7.36 2.90
C TYR A 85 -9.29 8.11 3.61
N GLU A 86 -9.62 9.16 4.36
CA GLU A 86 -8.64 10.02 5.02
C GLU A 86 -7.85 9.23 6.07
N ALA A 87 -8.53 8.34 6.80
CA ALA A 87 -7.87 7.42 7.72
C ALA A 87 -6.89 6.48 7.00
N GLN A 88 -7.27 5.93 5.85
CA GLN A 88 -6.39 5.04 5.05
C GLN A 88 -5.18 5.78 4.47
N VAL A 89 -5.35 7.02 3.98
CA VAL A 89 -4.22 7.83 3.50
C VAL A 89 -3.31 8.19 4.67
N LYS A 90 -3.86 8.64 5.80
CA LYS A 90 -3.09 9.00 6.99
C LYS A 90 -2.24 7.84 7.50
N GLU A 91 -2.76 6.61 7.42
CA GLU A 91 -2.02 5.39 7.70
C GLU A 91 -0.72 5.32 6.87
N ILE A 92 -0.78 5.47 5.54
CA ILE A 92 0.41 5.45 4.66
C ILE A 92 1.46 6.51 5.04
N HIS A 93 1.01 7.68 5.51
CA HIS A 93 1.90 8.78 5.86
C HIS A 93 2.51 8.64 7.26
N ASN A 94 1.94 7.81 8.13
CA ASN A 94 2.40 7.69 9.51
C ASN A 94 3.39 6.50 9.65
N PRO A 95 4.69 6.74 9.96
CA PRO A 95 5.72 5.70 10.00
C PRO A 95 5.53 4.64 11.11
N GLY A 96 4.50 4.78 11.95
CA GLY A 96 4.14 3.87 13.04
C GLY A 96 2.89 3.01 12.81
N SER A 97 1.94 3.42 11.95
CA SER A 97 0.64 2.74 11.83
C SER A 97 0.55 1.84 10.61
N TYR A 98 1.17 2.20 9.49
CA TYR A 98 1.17 1.34 8.32
C TYR A 98 2.20 0.21 8.44
N LYS A 99 1.74 -1.01 8.18
CA LYS A 99 2.59 -2.15 7.85
C LYS A 99 3.30 -1.89 6.49
N LEU A 100 4.27 -0.98 6.44
CA LEU A 100 5.56 -1.40 5.91
C LEU A 100 5.87 -2.61 6.77
N SER A 101 5.61 -3.81 6.22
CA SER A 101 5.73 -5.04 6.99
C SER A 101 7.07 -4.92 7.72
N LYS A 102 7.14 -5.28 9.01
CA LYS A 102 8.41 -5.22 9.78
C LYS A 102 9.58 -5.77 8.94
N ARG A 103 9.24 -6.74 8.09
CA ARG A 103 9.93 -7.23 6.89
C ARG A 103 10.36 -6.13 5.90
N MET A 104 9.51 -5.40 5.18
CA MET A 104 9.87 -4.32 4.25
C MET A 104 10.76 -3.21 4.85
N ARG A 105 10.52 -2.80 6.11
CA ARG A 105 11.43 -1.89 6.84
C ARG A 105 12.82 -2.49 7.08
N ARG A 106 12.87 -3.81 7.34
CA ARG A 106 14.11 -4.58 7.46
C ARG A 106 14.79 -4.79 6.10
N LEU A 107 14.03 -4.99 5.02
CA LEU A 107 14.54 -5.07 3.64
C LEU A 107 15.28 -3.79 3.27
N ALA A 108 14.65 -2.64 3.51
CA ALA A 108 15.25 -1.33 3.27
C ALA A 108 16.56 -1.13 4.05
N LYS A 109 16.63 -1.59 5.31
CA LYS A 109 17.83 -1.50 6.15
C LYS A 109 18.95 -2.49 5.76
N LEU A 110 18.61 -3.62 5.15
CA LEU A 110 19.59 -4.61 4.70
C LEU A 110 20.19 -4.22 3.35
N ALA A 111 19.36 -3.70 2.43
CA ALA A 111 19.82 -3.20 1.13
C ALA A 111 20.80 -2.01 1.27
N THR A 112 20.57 -1.09 2.21
CA THR A 112 21.54 0.00 2.48
C THR A 112 22.88 -0.49 3.03
N ARG A 113 22.92 -1.64 3.72
CA ARG A 113 24.17 -2.22 4.24
C ARG A 113 24.94 -3.02 3.20
N ALA A 114 24.26 -3.61 2.21
CA ALA A 114 24.92 -4.29 1.09
C ALA A 114 25.64 -3.27 0.19
N ASN A 115 24.99 -2.14 -0.11
CA ASN A 115 25.58 -1.08 -0.95
C ASN A 115 26.62 -0.21 -0.20
N GLY A 116 26.71 -0.32 1.12
CA GLY A 116 27.73 0.37 1.93
C GLY A 116 29.04 -0.41 2.10
N LYS A 117 29.14 -1.64 1.57
CA LYS A 117 30.33 -2.50 1.69
C LYS A 117 31.17 -2.59 0.41
N GLU A 118 30.82 -1.86 -0.65
CA GLU A 118 31.63 -1.77 -1.88
C GLU A 118 32.53 -0.51 -1.93
N GLY A 119 32.72 0.18 -0.79
CA GLY A 119 33.48 1.44 -0.73
C GLY A 119 34.62 1.50 0.29
N GLU A 120 34.97 0.40 0.96
CA GLU A 120 36.07 0.34 1.93
C GLU A 120 37.01 -0.84 1.62
N ASP A 121 37.42 -0.97 0.36
CA ASP A 121 38.63 -1.70 -0.04
C ASP A 121 39.33 -0.87 -1.12
N GLY A 122 40.03 0.18 -0.69
CA GLY A 122 40.86 1.07 -1.50
C GLY A 122 42.01 1.60 -0.68
#